data_AF-A0A3D5R8B8-F1
#
_entry.id   AF-A0A3D5R8B8-F1
#
_cell.length_a   1.000
_cell.length_b   1.000
_cell.length_c   1.000
_cell.angle_alpha   90.00
_cell.angle_beta   90.00
_cell.angle_gamma   90.00
#
_symmetry.space_group_name_H-M   'P 1'
#
loop_
_entity.id
_entity.type
_entity.pdbx_description
1 polymer ?
#
loop_
_entity_poly.entity_id
_entity_poly.type
_entity_poly.pdbx_seq_one_letter_code
_entity_poly.pdbx_strand_id
1 'polypeptide(L)'
;ENTAVIITILLIISYIFFGGFFGSSLVGSIKTLLLYTTLTYAGFIILNSYDGIGEFTSFFPRDPWFNLFSNGVLNGLAMGFSLVVGVASTQTYLQAIFSGKSAEESRKGAFISSLLIPPIGILSTLIGMYMKLNHPNIISKQALPLFVLEYLNPVVGGIVIATLIISVVATGAGLTLGISTMISRDVYPYLSNSKLNDKKELLVNRLTVIVISAFVTMMVFFNLDSLILKWAFLSMTLRGTVIFMPMIFALIFKEKTPKRIGFLSMIFSPFIVILLNLLNIKIIDPLYIGLLISMFMFFYGLFLKK
;
A
#
# COMPACT_ATOMS: atom_id res chain seq x y z
N GLU A 1 13.93 15.26 11.37
CA GLU A 1 12.74 14.57 10.81
C GLU A 1 11.68 15.55 10.27
N ASN A 2 11.29 16.59 11.03
CA ASN A 2 10.27 17.57 10.61
C ASN A 2 10.52 18.20 9.23
N THR A 3 11.75 18.62 8.95
CA THR A 3 12.12 19.19 7.64
C THR A 3 11.91 18.20 6.50
N ALA A 4 12.22 16.91 6.71
CA ALA A 4 12.04 15.87 5.70
C ALA A 4 10.56 15.62 5.41
N VAL A 5 9.70 15.64 6.43
CA VAL A 5 8.24 15.54 6.27
C VAL A 5 7.70 16.70 5.42
N ILE A 6 8.11 17.94 5.75
CA ILE A 6 7.69 19.14 5.03
C ILE A 6 8.18 19.12 3.58
N ILE A 7 9.44 18.76 3.34
CA ILE A 7 9.97 18.64 1.97
C ILE A 7 9.19 17.56 1.19
N THR A 8 8.94 16.40 1.80
CA THR A 8 8.24 15.30 1.14
C THR A 8 6.82 15.71 0.75
N ILE A 9 6.07 16.38 1.64
CA ILE A 9 4.71 16.79 1.32
C ILE A 9 4.67 17.89 0.26
N LEU A 10 5.62 18.83 0.28
CA LEU A 10 5.75 19.85 -0.77
C LEU A 10 6.06 19.23 -2.14
N LEU A 11 6.94 18.23 -2.18
CA LEU A 11 7.24 17.48 -3.40
C LEU A 11 6.00 16.72 -3.91
N ILE A 12 5.24 16.10 -3.01
CA ILE A 12 3.98 15.41 -3.37
C ILE A 12 2.97 16.39 -3.97
N ILE A 13 2.71 17.52 -3.31
CA ILE A 13 1.76 18.54 -3.79
C ILE A 13 2.21 19.09 -5.16
N SER A 14 3.50 19.42 -5.28
CA SER A 14 4.08 19.91 -6.54
C SER A 14 3.90 18.88 -7.66
N TYR A 15 4.22 17.61 -7.38
CA TYR A 15 4.08 16.52 -8.34
C TYR A 15 2.62 16.38 -8.81
N ILE A 16 1.64 16.48 -7.91
CA ILE A 16 0.22 16.40 -8.28
C ILE A 16 -0.19 17.58 -9.16
N PHE A 17 0.22 18.80 -8.80
CA PHE A 17 -0.22 20.01 -9.49
C PHE A 17 0.37 20.15 -10.90
N PHE A 18 1.58 19.63 -11.13
CA PHE A 18 2.29 19.73 -12.40
C PHE A 18 2.30 18.44 -13.23
N GLY A 19 2.23 17.25 -12.61
CA GLY A 19 2.53 15.98 -13.26
C GLY A 19 1.36 15.26 -13.95
N GLY A 20 0.11 15.53 -13.57
CA GLY A 20 -1.06 14.80 -14.08
C GLY A 20 -0.99 13.27 -13.88
N PHE A 21 -1.97 12.52 -14.40
CA PHE A 21 -1.99 11.05 -14.27
C PHE A 21 -0.95 10.36 -15.16
N PHE A 22 -0.69 10.87 -16.38
CA PHE A 22 0.24 10.23 -17.32
C PHE A 22 1.72 10.31 -16.90
N GLY A 23 2.12 11.36 -16.18
CA GLY A 23 3.47 11.44 -15.61
C GLY A 23 3.75 10.29 -14.63
N SER A 24 2.71 9.74 -13.99
CA SER A 24 2.84 8.65 -13.01
C SER A 24 3.26 7.30 -13.61
N SER A 25 2.87 7.00 -14.85
CA SER A 25 3.20 5.72 -15.49
C SER A 25 4.68 5.65 -15.89
N LEU A 26 5.19 6.67 -16.58
CA LEU A 26 6.60 6.73 -16.99
C LEU A 26 7.54 6.76 -15.77
N VAL A 27 7.22 7.60 -14.78
CA VAL A 27 7.96 7.66 -13.52
C VAL A 27 7.94 6.30 -12.80
N GLY A 28 6.80 5.61 -12.81
CA GLY A 28 6.66 4.26 -12.25
C GLY A 28 7.57 3.23 -12.91
N SER A 29 7.64 3.22 -14.25
CA SER A 29 8.51 2.31 -15.00
C SER A 29 9.99 2.56 -14.73
N ILE A 30 10.43 3.82 -14.79
CA ILE A 30 11.82 4.21 -14.52
C ILE A 30 12.21 3.85 -13.09
N LYS A 31 11.36 4.20 -12.11
CA LYS A 31 11.52 3.82 -10.71
C LYS A 31 11.70 2.31 -10.54
N THR A 32 10.87 1.52 -11.20
CA THR A 32 10.90 0.05 -11.05
C THR A 32 12.24 -0.49 -11.53
N LEU A 33 12.73 -0.02 -12.68
CA LEU A 33 14.03 -0.41 -13.21
C LEU A 33 15.19 0.00 -12.28
N LEU A 34 15.15 1.22 -11.74
CA LEU A 34 16.16 1.71 -10.80
C LEU A 34 16.16 0.93 -9.48
N LEU A 35 14.97 0.60 -8.93
CA LEU A 35 14.86 -0.23 -7.73
C LEU A 35 15.42 -1.63 -7.96
N TYR A 36 15.12 -2.23 -9.12
CA TYR A 36 15.62 -3.56 -9.47
C TYR A 36 17.14 -3.60 -9.54
N THR A 37 17.73 -2.73 -10.36
CA THR A 37 19.18 -2.66 -10.54
C THR A 37 19.90 -2.43 -9.20
N THR A 38 19.37 -1.52 -8.39
CA THR A 38 19.86 -1.21 -7.05
C THR A 38 19.82 -2.42 -6.11
N LEU A 39 18.64 -3.02 -5.94
CA LEU A 39 18.44 -4.08 -4.96
C LEU A 39 19.21 -5.34 -5.35
N THR A 40 19.34 -5.62 -6.65
CA THR A 40 20.18 -6.72 -7.14
C THR A 40 21.66 -6.46 -6.85
N TYR A 41 22.13 -5.23 -7.07
CA TYR A 41 23.51 -4.85 -6.73
C TYR A 41 23.79 -4.93 -5.23
N ALA A 42 22.86 -4.46 -4.40
CA ALA A 42 22.92 -4.61 -2.95
C ALA A 42 22.98 -6.09 -2.51
N GLY A 43 22.12 -6.93 -3.10
CA GLY A 43 22.14 -8.37 -2.86
C GLY A 43 23.47 -9.02 -3.23
N PHE A 44 24.08 -8.60 -4.35
CA PHE A 44 25.41 -9.07 -4.75
C PHE A 44 26.51 -8.70 -3.74
N ILE A 45 26.50 -7.46 -3.23
CA ILE A 45 27.44 -7.01 -2.19
C ILE A 45 27.29 -7.86 -0.93
N ILE A 46 26.05 -8.10 -0.49
CA ILE A 46 25.77 -8.93 0.70
C ILE A 46 26.35 -10.32 0.53
N LEU A 47 26.07 -10.98 -0.60
CA LEU A 47 26.54 -12.35 -0.84
C LEU A 47 28.06 -12.44 -0.95
N ASN A 48 28.72 -11.46 -1.56
CA ASN A 48 30.19 -11.43 -1.62
C ASN A 48 30.83 -11.15 -0.26
N SER A 49 30.14 -10.47 0.65
CA SER A 49 30.67 -10.19 2.00
C SER A 49 30.69 -11.42 2.90
N TYR A 50 29.98 -12.48 2.52
CA TYR A 50 29.82 -13.71 3.31
C TYR A 50 30.14 -14.98 2.50
N ASP A 51 30.97 -14.90 1.46
CA ASP A 51 31.34 -16.06 0.61
C ASP A 51 30.14 -16.86 0.06
N GLY A 52 29.00 -16.19 -0.15
CA GLY A 52 27.78 -16.76 -0.72
C GLY A 52 26.59 -16.85 0.23
N ILE A 53 25.49 -17.42 -0.28
CA ILE A 53 24.21 -17.45 0.43
C ILE A 53 24.18 -18.48 1.57
N GLY A 54 24.94 -19.56 1.45
CA GLY A 54 24.97 -20.63 2.44
C GLY A 54 25.50 -20.14 3.77
N GLU A 55 26.64 -19.47 3.76
CA GLU A 55 27.25 -18.90 4.95
C GLU A 55 26.44 -17.71 5.48
N PHE A 56 25.95 -16.81 4.62
CA PHE A 56 25.07 -15.72 5.08
C PHE A 56 23.81 -16.22 5.83
N THR A 57 23.18 -17.28 5.33
CA THR A 57 21.97 -17.84 5.94
C THR A 57 22.26 -18.66 7.20
N SER A 58 23.50 -19.13 7.40
CA SER A 58 23.90 -19.91 8.59
C SER A 58 23.87 -19.07 9.88
N PHE A 59 24.06 -17.75 9.77
CA PHE A 59 23.96 -16.80 10.89
C PHE A 59 22.55 -16.67 11.47
N PHE A 60 21.53 -17.19 10.79
CA PHE A 60 20.15 -17.09 11.22
C PHE A 60 19.54 -18.48 11.50
N PRO A 61 18.92 -18.69 12.67
CA PRO A 61 18.16 -19.91 12.89
C PRO A 61 16.94 -19.96 11.97
N ARG A 62 16.45 -21.18 11.69
CA ARG A 62 15.25 -21.40 10.87
C ARG A 62 14.05 -20.61 11.38
N ASP A 63 13.83 -20.63 12.69
CA ASP A 63 12.79 -19.85 13.36
C ASP A 63 13.42 -18.66 14.10
N PRO A 64 12.89 -17.42 13.95
CA PRO A 64 11.73 -17.03 13.14
C PRO A 64 12.04 -16.67 11.66
N TRP A 65 13.31 -16.67 11.25
CA TRP A 65 13.80 -15.96 10.05
C TRP A 65 13.41 -16.59 8.71
N PHE A 66 13.41 -17.92 8.64
CA PHE A 66 13.09 -18.68 7.43
C PHE A 66 11.74 -19.41 7.53
N ASN A 67 10.91 -19.01 8.47
CA ASN A 67 9.56 -19.52 8.65
C ASN A 67 8.52 -18.42 8.40
N LEU A 68 7.80 -18.54 7.28
CA LEU A 68 6.71 -17.63 6.91
C LEU A 68 5.57 -17.58 7.94
N PHE A 69 5.46 -18.60 8.79
CA PHE A 69 4.45 -18.74 9.83
C PHE A 69 5.06 -18.64 11.24
N SER A 70 6.22 -18.00 11.39
CA SER A 70 6.90 -17.83 12.68
C SER A 70 6.02 -17.12 13.73
N ASN A 71 5.11 -16.26 13.29
CA ASN A 71 4.12 -15.59 14.15
C ASN A 71 2.80 -16.36 14.28
N GLY A 72 2.76 -17.64 13.91
CA GLY A 72 1.58 -18.50 13.89
C GLY A 72 0.92 -18.59 12.52
N VAL A 73 0.39 -19.79 12.19
CA VAL A 73 -0.19 -20.10 10.87
C VAL A 73 -1.34 -19.16 10.51
N LEU A 74 -2.26 -18.93 11.45
CA LEU A 74 -3.41 -18.03 11.24
C LEU A 74 -2.97 -16.60 10.92
N ASN A 75 -1.95 -16.08 11.61
CA ASN A 75 -1.44 -14.73 11.37
C ASN A 75 -0.71 -14.63 10.03
N GLY A 76 0.12 -15.63 9.67
CA GLY A 76 0.78 -15.66 8.36
C GLY A 76 -0.21 -15.73 7.19
N LEU A 77 -1.24 -16.56 7.32
CA LEU A 77 -2.35 -16.60 6.36
C LEU A 77 -3.12 -15.27 6.32
N ALA A 78 -3.31 -14.62 7.46
CA ALA A 78 -3.98 -13.31 7.53
C ALA A 78 -3.22 -12.24 6.75
N MET A 79 -1.90 -12.17 6.92
CA MET A 79 -1.05 -11.21 6.21
C MET A 79 -1.11 -11.43 4.69
N GLY A 80 -1.00 -12.69 4.25
CA GLY A 80 -1.11 -13.04 2.83
C GLY A 80 -2.50 -12.74 2.26
N PHE A 81 -3.57 -13.06 2.99
CA PHE A 81 -4.94 -12.79 2.58
C PHE A 81 -5.24 -11.29 2.57
N SER A 82 -4.72 -10.53 3.54
CA SER A 82 -4.80 -9.05 3.56
C SER A 82 -4.19 -8.46 2.31
N LEU A 83 -3.03 -8.97 1.89
CA LEU A 83 -2.38 -8.54 0.65
C LEU A 83 -3.30 -8.72 -0.55
N VAL A 84 -3.88 -9.91 -0.74
CA VAL A 84 -4.78 -10.21 -1.85
C VAL A 84 -6.00 -9.30 -1.82
N VAL A 85 -6.70 -9.26 -0.69
CA VAL A 85 -7.95 -8.51 -0.52
C VAL A 85 -7.71 -7.02 -0.73
N GLY A 86 -6.66 -6.47 -0.15
CA GLY A 86 -6.41 -5.04 -0.25
C GLY A 86 -5.78 -4.61 -1.57
N VAL A 87 -5.02 -5.45 -2.28
CA VAL A 87 -4.62 -5.16 -3.66
C VAL A 87 -5.86 -5.14 -4.55
N ALA A 88 -6.73 -6.16 -4.46
CA ALA A 88 -7.96 -6.25 -5.25
C ALA A 88 -8.94 -5.09 -4.98
N SER A 89 -8.91 -4.52 -3.78
CA SER A 89 -9.81 -3.45 -3.34
C SER A 89 -9.19 -2.05 -3.43
N THR A 90 -7.93 -1.92 -3.82
CA THR A 90 -7.26 -0.62 -3.88
C THR A 90 -7.59 0.11 -5.18
N GLN A 91 -8.28 1.24 -5.04
CA GLN A 91 -8.74 2.06 -6.15
C GLN A 91 -7.64 2.44 -7.15
N THR A 92 -6.44 2.82 -6.70
CA THR A 92 -5.33 3.20 -7.60
C THR A 92 -4.88 2.04 -8.49
N TYR A 93 -4.91 0.80 -7.98
CA TYR A 93 -4.58 -0.38 -8.79
C TYR A 93 -5.68 -0.71 -9.79
N LEU A 94 -6.95 -0.64 -9.34
CA LEU A 94 -8.10 -0.82 -10.24
C LEU A 94 -8.14 0.25 -11.35
N GLN A 95 -7.88 1.51 -11.01
CA GLN A 95 -7.77 2.60 -11.99
C GLN A 95 -6.66 2.35 -13.01
N ALA A 96 -5.49 1.86 -12.57
CA ALA A 96 -4.40 1.53 -13.47
C ALA A 96 -4.79 0.39 -14.45
N ILE A 97 -5.48 -0.64 -13.95
CA ILE A 97 -6.00 -1.74 -14.77
C ILE A 97 -7.05 -1.21 -15.77
N PHE A 98 -8.01 -0.39 -15.33
CA PHE A 98 -9.06 0.16 -16.20
C PHE A 98 -8.55 1.21 -17.21
N SER A 99 -7.38 1.79 -16.95
CA SER A 99 -6.72 2.74 -17.88
C SER A 99 -5.90 2.02 -18.96
N GLY A 100 -5.84 0.68 -18.93
CA GLY A 100 -5.15 -0.10 -19.95
C GLY A 100 -5.80 0.02 -21.32
N LYS A 101 -4.99 -0.10 -22.38
CA LYS A 101 -5.46 0.04 -23.78
C LYS A 101 -6.48 -1.03 -24.18
N SER A 102 -6.38 -2.21 -23.59
CA SER A 102 -7.29 -3.34 -23.81
C SER A 102 -7.32 -4.23 -22.56
N ALA A 103 -8.31 -5.11 -22.47
CA ALA A 103 -8.38 -6.11 -21.40
C ALA A 103 -7.16 -7.05 -21.40
N GLU A 104 -6.64 -7.39 -22.58
CA GLU A 104 -5.45 -8.24 -22.71
C GLU A 104 -4.20 -7.55 -22.18
N GLU A 105 -3.96 -6.29 -22.55
CA GLU A 105 -2.83 -5.50 -22.06
C GLU A 105 -2.91 -5.26 -20.55
N SER A 106 -4.12 -5.04 -20.04
CA SER A 106 -4.36 -4.89 -18.59
C SER A 106 -4.04 -6.18 -17.83
N ARG A 107 -4.43 -7.33 -18.37
CA ARG A 107 -4.10 -8.65 -17.81
C ARG A 107 -2.59 -8.92 -17.83
N LYS A 108 -1.92 -8.62 -18.95
CA LYS A 108 -0.45 -8.73 -19.06
C LYS A 108 0.24 -7.85 -18.01
N GLY A 109 -0.17 -6.59 -17.88
CA GLY A 109 0.37 -5.67 -16.89
C GLY A 109 0.21 -6.16 -15.45
N ALA A 110 -0.96 -6.73 -15.11
CA ALA A 110 -1.19 -7.34 -13.80
C ALA A 110 -0.27 -8.55 -13.55
N PHE A 111 -0.09 -9.42 -14.55
CA PHE A 111 0.78 -10.58 -14.45
C PHE A 111 2.26 -10.19 -14.30
N ILE A 112 2.73 -9.25 -15.12
CA ILE A 112 4.10 -8.70 -15.02
C ILE A 112 4.32 -8.11 -13.63
N SER A 113 3.38 -7.31 -13.13
CA SER A 113 3.47 -6.73 -11.78
C SER A 113 3.57 -7.81 -10.70
N SER A 114 2.77 -8.88 -10.80
CA SER A 114 2.78 -9.99 -9.85
C SER A 114 4.09 -10.77 -9.85
N LEU A 115 4.77 -10.87 -11.00
CA LEU A 115 6.07 -11.51 -11.13
C LEU A 115 7.21 -10.61 -10.59
N LEU A 116 7.07 -9.29 -10.73
CA LEU A 116 8.09 -8.33 -10.33
C LEU A 116 8.11 -8.01 -8.82
N ILE A 117 7.01 -8.22 -8.11
CA ILE A 117 6.95 -7.88 -6.68
C ILE A 117 7.80 -8.82 -5.78
N PRO A 118 7.71 -10.17 -5.92
CA PRO A 118 8.42 -11.08 -5.01
C PRO A 118 9.95 -10.91 -4.98
N PRO A 119 10.66 -10.77 -6.12
CA PRO A 119 12.12 -10.57 -6.09
C PRO A 119 12.55 -9.32 -5.33
N ILE A 120 11.84 -8.20 -5.50
CA ILE A 120 12.09 -6.95 -4.76
C ILE A 120 11.91 -7.20 -3.24
N GLY A 121 10.86 -7.92 -2.86
CA GLY A 121 10.60 -8.26 -1.46
C GLY A 121 11.71 -9.11 -0.84
N ILE A 122 12.19 -10.12 -1.56
CA ILE A 122 13.29 -11.00 -1.12
C ILE A 122 14.57 -10.18 -0.94
N LEU A 123 14.98 -9.38 -1.94
CA LEU A 123 16.19 -8.56 -1.86
C LEU A 123 16.11 -7.52 -0.73
N SER A 124 14.95 -6.88 -0.54
CA SER A 124 14.74 -5.94 0.56
C SER A 124 14.82 -6.63 1.93
N THR A 125 14.32 -7.87 2.03
CA THR A 125 14.41 -8.67 3.26
C THR A 125 15.86 -9.07 3.55
N LEU A 126 16.62 -9.47 2.52
CA LEU A 126 18.05 -9.77 2.65
C LEU A 126 18.84 -8.58 3.18
N ILE A 127 18.59 -7.37 2.66
CA ILE A 127 19.19 -6.14 3.18
C ILE A 127 18.81 -5.92 4.65
N GLY A 128 17.55 -6.12 5.01
CA GLY A 128 17.10 -6.00 6.40
C GLY A 128 17.79 -7.00 7.34
N MET A 129 17.97 -8.25 6.90
CA MET A 129 18.69 -9.29 7.63
C MET A 129 20.17 -8.91 7.79
N TYR A 130 20.84 -8.52 6.71
CA TYR A 130 22.23 -8.07 6.73
C TYR A 130 22.44 -6.93 7.73
N MET A 131 21.58 -5.92 7.67
CA MET A 131 21.66 -4.77 8.56
C MET A 131 21.36 -5.14 10.01
N LYS A 132 20.51 -6.15 10.27
CA LYS A 132 20.27 -6.63 11.64
C LYS A 132 21.51 -7.32 12.23
N LEU A 133 22.28 -8.05 11.44
CA LEU A 133 23.52 -8.67 11.89
C LEU A 133 24.60 -7.63 12.19
N ASN A 134 24.82 -6.71 11.24
CA ASN A 134 25.94 -5.76 11.31
C ASN A 134 25.64 -4.53 12.18
N HIS A 135 24.37 -4.16 12.32
CA HIS A 135 23.94 -3.06 13.18
C HIS A 135 22.72 -3.45 14.04
N PRO A 136 22.91 -4.25 15.11
CA PRO A 136 21.81 -4.83 15.88
C PRO A 136 20.82 -3.83 16.50
N ASN A 137 21.28 -2.60 16.77
CA ASN A 137 20.54 -1.53 17.43
C ASN A 137 19.88 -0.52 16.47
N ILE A 138 19.89 -0.77 15.16
CA ILE A 138 19.26 0.15 14.21
C ILE A 138 17.76 0.19 14.37
N ILE A 139 17.20 1.36 14.08
CA ILE A 139 15.77 1.52 13.91
C ILE A 139 15.37 0.82 12.60
N SER A 140 14.46 -0.15 12.64
CA SER A 140 14.16 -1.01 11.48
C SER A 140 13.76 -0.24 10.21
N LYS A 141 13.09 0.92 10.35
CA LYS A 141 12.70 1.78 9.21
C LYS A 141 13.90 2.40 8.46
N GLN A 142 15.08 2.44 9.09
CA GLN A 142 16.30 3.02 8.55
C GLN A 142 17.22 1.99 7.89
N ALA A 143 16.91 0.69 7.95
CA ALA A 143 17.84 -0.35 7.50
C ALA A 143 18.27 -0.17 6.03
N LEU A 144 17.31 0.02 5.11
CA LEU A 144 17.62 0.23 3.70
C LEU A 144 18.34 1.56 3.43
N PRO A 145 17.87 2.73 3.90
CA PRO A 145 18.61 3.99 3.74
C PRO A 145 20.02 3.95 4.30
N LEU A 146 20.22 3.36 5.48
CA LEU A 146 21.53 3.27 6.11
C LEU A 146 22.44 2.32 5.33
N PHE A 147 21.93 1.17 4.88
CA PHE A 147 22.67 0.27 4.01
C PHE A 147 23.21 0.98 2.78
N VAL A 148 22.35 1.79 2.14
CA VAL A 148 22.69 2.54 0.93
C VAL A 148 23.77 3.59 1.19
N LEU A 149 23.75 4.24 2.35
CA LEU A 149 24.71 5.29 2.69
C LEU A 149 26.07 4.74 3.14
N GLU A 150 26.09 3.59 3.83
CA GLU A 150 27.31 3.05 4.43
C GLU A 150 28.00 1.99 3.56
N TYR A 151 27.25 1.23 2.76
CA TYR A 151 27.79 0.06 2.04
C TYR A 151 27.84 0.21 0.52
N LEU A 152 27.15 1.19 -0.06
CA LEU A 152 27.22 1.45 -1.49
C LEU A 152 28.23 2.56 -1.81
N ASN A 153 28.83 2.47 -3.01
CA ASN A 153 29.63 3.57 -3.53
C ASN A 153 28.80 4.87 -3.55
N PRO A 154 29.34 6.04 -3.17
CA PRO A 154 28.58 7.29 -3.06
C PRO A 154 27.77 7.67 -4.31
N VAL A 155 28.30 7.38 -5.51
CA VAL A 155 27.59 7.66 -6.77
C VAL A 155 26.36 6.77 -6.91
N VAL A 156 26.53 5.47 -6.69
CA VAL A 156 25.43 4.50 -6.73
C VAL A 156 24.44 4.81 -5.61
N GLY A 157 24.91 5.01 -4.38
CA GLY A 157 24.10 5.36 -3.22
C GLY A 157 23.26 6.60 -3.45
N GLY A 158 23.81 7.66 -4.07
CA GLY A 158 23.06 8.85 -4.47
C GLY A 158 21.91 8.54 -5.43
N ILE A 159 22.14 7.71 -6.45
CA ILE A 159 21.10 7.26 -7.39
C ILE A 159 20.01 6.47 -6.66
N VAL A 160 20.38 5.61 -5.72
CA VAL A 160 19.42 4.84 -4.92
C VAL A 160 18.56 5.76 -4.05
N ILE A 161 19.18 6.69 -3.30
CA ILE A 161 18.45 7.62 -2.45
C ILE A 161 17.50 8.47 -3.29
N ALA A 162 17.94 8.98 -4.45
CA ALA A 162 17.07 9.70 -5.38
C ALA A 162 15.89 8.84 -5.85
N THR A 163 16.14 7.56 -6.18
CA THR A 163 15.12 6.59 -6.56
C THR A 163 14.11 6.35 -5.43
N LEU A 164 14.57 6.22 -4.18
CA LEU A 164 13.71 6.06 -3.01
C LEU A 164 12.85 7.31 -2.78
N ILE A 165 13.40 8.51 -2.92
CA ILE A 165 12.64 9.77 -2.80
C ILE A 165 11.56 9.85 -3.89
N ILE A 166 11.93 9.63 -5.16
CA ILE A 166 10.96 9.59 -6.27
C ILE A 166 9.89 8.53 -6.01
N SER A 167 10.28 7.38 -5.45
CA SER A 167 9.38 6.29 -5.11
C SER A 167 8.31 6.67 -4.11
N VAL A 168 8.70 7.35 -3.03
CA VAL A 168 7.79 7.80 -1.98
C VAL A 168 6.91 8.94 -2.48
N VAL A 169 7.48 9.92 -3.19
CA VAL A 169 6.75 11.07 -3.73
C VAL A 169 5.70 10.61 -4.75
N ALA A 170 6.08 9.77 -5.72
CA ALA A 170 5.16 9.28 -6.76
C ALA A 170 4.02 8.43 -6.16
N THR A 171 4.32 7.54 -5.21
CA THR A 171 3.29 6.73 -4.53
C THR A 171 2.36 7.60 -3.69
N GLY A 172 2.90 8.54 -2.90
CA GLY A 172 2.11 9.46 -2.08
C GLY A 172 1.22 10.35 -2.94
N ALA A 173 1.74 10.85 -4.07
CA ALA A 173 0.99 11.62 -5.04
C ALA A 173 -0.15 10.81 -5.67
N GLY A 174 0.12 9.58 -6.12
CA GLY A 174 -0.90 8.72 -6.72
C GLY A 174 -2.04 8.38 -5.77
N LEU A 175 -1.75 8.09 -4.50
CA LEU A 175 -2.77 7.84 -3.48
C LEU A 175 -3.59 9.09 -3.16
N THR A 176 -2.92 10.23 -2.99
CA THR A 176 -3.59 11.51 -2.69
C THR A 176 -4.49 11.95 -3.84
N LEU A 177 -4.01 11.83 -5.08
CA LEU A 177 -4.80 12.07 -6.29
C LEU A 177 -6.00 11.13 -6.37
N GLY A 178 -5.83 9.85 -6.03
CA GLY A 178 -6.91 8.87 -6.00
C GLY A 178 -8.03 9.28 -5.04
N ILE A 179 -7.69 9.68 -3.82
CA ILE A 179 -8.67 10.17 -2.82
C ILE A 179 -9.33 11.46 -3.31
N SER A 180 -8.55 12.40 -3.84
CA SER A 180 -9.06 13.67 -4.32
C SER A 180 -10.01 13.52 -5.52
N THR A 181 -9.73 12.55 -6.39
CA THR A 181 -10.61 12.20 -7.52
C THR A 181 -11.94 11.63 -7.01
N MET A 182 -11.91 10.74 -6.01
CA MET A 182 -13.14 10.20 -5.40
C MET A 182 -13.99 11.31 -4.77
N ILE A 183 -13.36 12.25 -4.05
CA ILE A 183 -14.10 13.36 -3.44
C ILE A 183 -14.69 14.30 -4.50
N SER A 184 -13.91 14.67 -5.53
CA SER A 184 -14.35 15.62 -6.55
C SER A 184 -15.41 15.05 -7.51
N ARG A 185 -15.32 13.76 -7.86
CA ARG A 185 -16.23 13.11 -8.82
C ARG A 185 -17.40 12.37 -8.19
N ASP A 186 -17.21 11.76 -7.02
CA ASP A 186 -18.22 10.89 -6.43
C ASP A 186 -18.97 11.59 -5.28
N VAL A 187 -18.23 12.26 -4.38
CA VAL A 187 -18.82 12.84 -3.16
C VAL A 187 -19.39 14.24 -3.40
N TYR A 188 -18.61 15.14 -4.01
CA TYR A 188 -19.01 16.53 -4.18
C TYR A 188 -20.28 16.70 -5.02
N PRO A 189 -20.43 16.05 -6.20
CA PRO A 189 -21.63 16.22 -7.01
C PRO A 189 -22.88 15.69 -6.30
N TYR A 190 -22.73 14.62 -5.50
CA TYR A 190 -23.80 14.07 -4.68
C TYR A 190 -24.26 15.04 -3.59
N LEU A 191 -23.33 15.74 -2.92
CA LEU A 191 -23.66 16.69 -1.85
C LEU A 191 -24.14 18.05 -2.37
N SER A 192 -23.55 18.53 -3.47
CA SER A 192 -23.82 19.87 -4.01
C SER A 192 -25.04 19.92 -4.94
N ASN A 193 -25.61 18.77 -5.33
CA ASN A 193 -26.69 18.67 -6.33
C ASN A 193 -26.42 19.47 -7.62
N SER A 194 -25.15 19.65 -7.98
CA SER A 194 -24.73 20.48 -9.10
C SER A 194 -23.67 19.76 -9.90
N LYS A 195 -23.85 19.71 -11.22
CA LYS A 195 -22.79 19.27 -12.14
C LYS A 195 -21.67 20.30 -12.09
N LEU A 196 -20.48 19.85 -11.68
CA LEU A 196 -19.29 20.69 -11.70
C LEU A 196 -18.92 21.02 -13.14
N ASN A 197 -18.58 22.29 -13.39
CA ASN A 197 -17.81 22.68 -14.57
C ASN A 197 -16.34 22.29 -14.34
N ASP A 198 -15.61 21.90 -15.38
CA ASP A 198 -14.19 21.50 -15.36
C ASP A 198 -13.31 22.40 -14.48
N LYS A 199 -13.50 23.73 -14.54
CA LYS A 199 -12.76 24.69 -13.71
C LYS A 199 -13.03 24.51 -12.21
N LYS A 200 -14.28 24.25 -11.84
CA LYS A 200 -14.68 24.00 -10.44
C LYS A 200 -14.24 22.60 -9.99
N GLU A 201 -14.33 21.59 -10.85
CA GLU A 201 -13.82 20.24 -10.55
C GLU A 201 -12.32 20.28 -10.24
N LEU A 202 -11.53 20.99 -11.06
CA LEU A 202 -10.11 21.16 -10.82
C LEU A 202 -9.81 21.91 -9.51
N LEU A 203 -10.59 22.94 -9.18
CA LEU A 203 -10.44 23.68 -7.93
C LEU A 203 -10.74 22.79 -6.71
N VAL A 204 -11.86 22.05 -6.74
CA VAL A 204 -12.24 21.11 -5.67
C VAL A 204 -11.16 20.04 -5.50
N ASN A 205 -10.64 19.50 -6.59
CA ASN A 205 -9.56 18.53 -6.57
C ASN A 205 -8.29 19.13 -5.91
N ARG A 206 -7.84 20.32 -6.33
CA ARG A 206 -6.66 20.97 -5.71
C ARG A 206 -6.83 21.29 -4.23
N LEU A 207 -7.99 21.79 -3.82
CA LEU A 207 -8.28 22.04 -2.40
C LEU A 207 -8.29 20.76 -1.58
N THR A 208 -8.88 19.70 -2.13
CA THR A 208 -8.92 18.39 -1.49
C THR A 208 -7.52 17.80 -1.31
N VAL A 209 -6.63 17.93 -2.30
CA VAL A 209 -5.22 17.55 -2.19
C VAL A 209 -4.54 18.26 -1.02
N ILE A 210 -4.76 19.56 -0.85
CA ILE A 210 -4.18 20.36 0.25
C ILE A 210 -4.70 19.86 1.61
N VAL A 211 -6.02 19.66 1.75
CA VAL A 211 -6.65 19.19 2.99
C VAL A 211 -6.14 17.79 3.38
N ILE A 212 -6.10 16.86 2.43
CA ILE A 212 -5.58 15.51 2.66
C ILE A 212 -4.11 15.56 3.05
N SER A 213 -3.31 16.39 2.36
CA SER A 213 -1.88 16.54 2.64
C SER A 213 -1.62 17.07 4.05
N ALA A 214 -2.43 18.04 4.51
CA ALA A 214 -2.37 18.56 5.87
C ALA A 214 -2.73 17.47 6.89
N PHE A 215 -3.79 16.71 6.65
CA PHE A 215 -4.21 15.62 7.53
C PHE A 215 -3.17 14.49 7.63
N VAL A 216 -2.59 14.08 6.49
CA VAL A 216 -1.51 13.07 6.45
C VAL A 216 -0.28 13.56 7.20
N THR A 217 0.11 14.83 7.02
CA THR A 217 1.23 15.45 7.73
C THR A 217 0.99 15.43 9.24
N MET A 218 -0.21 15.78 9.69
CA MET A 218 -0.61 15.71 11.10
C MET A 218 -0.50 14.27 11.63
N MET A 219 -1.03 13.28 10.91
CA MET A 219 -0.96 11.86 11.29
C MET A 219 0.47 11.34 11.41
N VAL A 220 1.37 11.75 10.52
CA VAL A 220 2.79 11.37 10.55
C VAL A 220 3.46 11.91 11.82
N PHE A 221 3.21 13.17 12.17
CA PHE A 221 3.80 13.77 13.37
C PHE A 221 3.38 13.08 14.67
N PHE A 222 2.16 12.56 14.76
CA PHE A 222 1.71 11.82 15.93
C PHE A 222 2.21 10.37 16.01
N ASN A 223 2.81 9.83 14.95
CA ASN A 223 3.12 8.39 14.85
C ASN A 223 4.54 8.08 14.32
N LEU A 224 5.50 8.98 14.54
CA LEU A 224 6.87 8.88 14.01
C LEU A 224 7.60 7.58 14.38
N ASP A 225 7.32 7.02 15.56
CA ASP A 225 8.02 5.83 16.10
C ASP A 225 7.37 4.49 15.72
N SER A 226 6.30 4.52 14.93
CA SER A 226 5.56 3.32 14.55
C SER A 226 6.17 2.59 13.33
N LEU A 227 5.92 1.28 13.24
CA LEU A 227 6.31 0.49 12.08
C LEU A 227 5.45 0.87 10.86
N ILE A 228 6.11 1.27 9.76
CA ILE A 228 5.44 1.63 8.49
C ILE A 228 4.53 0.49 8.00
N LEU A 229 4.99 -0.75 8.12
CA LEU A 229 4.26 -1.93 7.67
C LEU A 229 2.95 -2.15 8.44
N LYS A 230 2.87 -1.74 9.72
CA LYS A 230 1.64 -1.82 10.51
C LYS A 230 0.54 -0.95 9.92
N TRP A 231 0.87 0.28 9.54
CA TRP A 231 -0.08 1.20 8.89
C TRP A 231 -0.46 0.75 7.49
N ALA A 232 0.49 0.18 6.75
CA ALA A 232 0.22 -0.38 5.43
C ALA A 232 -0.80 -1.52 5.52
N PHE A 233 -0.61 -2.48 6.43
CA PHE A 233 -1.57 -3.57 6.64
C PHE A 233 -2.92 -3.06 7.14
N LEU A 234 -2.95 -2.13 8.12
CA LEU A 234 -4.22 -1.56 8.58
C LEU A 234 -5.00 -0.88 7.45
N SER A 235 -4.33 -0.04 6.64
CA SER A 235 -4.95 0.58 5.46
C SER A 235 -5.48 -0.47 4.49
N MET A 236 -4.78 -1.58 4.34
CA MET A 236 -5.13 -2.68 3.45
C MET A 236 -6.39 -3.41 3.95
N THR A 237 -6.43 -3.69 5.25
CA THR A 237 -7.56 -4.30 5.94
C THR A 237 -8.81 -3.44 5.84
N LEU A 238 -8.71 -2.13 6.07
CA LEU A 238 -9.84 -1.22 5.97
C LEU A 238 -10.41 -1.19 4.55
N ARG A 239 -9.56 -1.04 3.53
CA ARG A 239 -10.01 -1.08 2.12
C ARG A 239 -10.68 -2.40 1.78
N GLY A 240 -10.08 -3.50 2.22
CA GLY A 240 -10.59 -4.84 2.02
C GLY A 240 -11.96 -5.06 2.63
N THR A 241 -12.13 -4.71 3.90
CA THR A 241 -13.38 -4.91 4.63
C THR A 241 -14.51 -4.02 4.14
N VAL A 242 -14.19 -2.82 3.62
CA VAL A 242 -15.18 -1.92 3.04
C VAL A 242 -15.62 -2.37 1.65
N ILE A 243 -14.70 -2.71 0.75
CA ILE A 243 -15.01 -2.81 -0.69
C ILE A 243 -15.08 -4.25 -1.19
N PHE A 244 -14.24 -5.14 -0.68
CA PHE A 244 -14.04 -6.46 -1.27
C PHE A 244 -15.32 -7.29 -1.33
N MET A 245 -16.01 -7.42 -0.19
CA MET A 245 -17.24 -8.20 -0.11
C MET A 245 -18.38 -7.56 -0.93
N PRO A 246 -18.68 -6.26 -0.80
CA PRO A 246 -19.65 -5.63 -1.69
C PRO A 246 -19.36 -5.81 -3.17
N MET A 247 -18.09 -5.71 -3.58
CA MET A 247 -17.69 -5.89 -4.97
C MET A 247 -17.95 -7.32 -5.45
N ILE A 248 -17.55 -8.34 -4.68
CA ILE A 248 -17.80 -9.75 -5.02
C ILE A 248 -19.30 -10.03 -5.14
N PHE A 249 -20.10 -9.59 -4.17
CA PHE A 249 -21.55 -9.80 -4.20
C PHE A 249 -22.20 -9.08 -5.37
N ALA A 250 -21.78 -7.84 -5.67
CA ALA A 250 -22.25 -7.10 -6.83
C ALA A 250 -21.92 -7.81 -8.16
N LEU A 251 -20.74 -8.43 -8.27
CA LEU A 251 -20.34 -9.18 -9.47
C LEU A 251 -21.13 -10.49 -9.64
N ILE A 252 -21.33 -11.26 -8.56
CA ILE A 252 -21.99 -12.57 -8.61
C ILE A 252 -23.52 -12.44 -8.70
N PHE A 253 -24.12 -11.62 -7.83
CA PHE A 253 -25.58 -11.51 -7.71
C PHE A 253 -26.18 -10.37 -8.51
N LYS A 254 -25.35 -9.46 -9.06
CA LYS A 254 -25.77 -8.33 -9.90
C LYS A 254 -26.95 -7.57 -9.26
N GLU A 255 -28.09 -7.55 -9.93
CA GLU A 255 -29.32 -6.86 -9.49
C GLU A 255 -29.92 -7.42 -8.18
N LYS A 256 -29.65 -8.68 -7.86
CA LYS A 256 -30.14 -9.32 -6.63
C LYS A 256 -29.39 -8.83 -5.39
N THR A 257 -28.28 -8.11 -5.54
CA THR A 257 -27.49 -7.59 -4.43
C THR A 257 -28.35 -6.68 -3.51
N PRO A 258 -28.35 -6.91 -2.18
CA PRO A 258 -29.14 -6.13 -1.25
C PRO A 258 -28.47 -4.77 -0.98
N LYS A 259 -28.85 -3.72 -1.74
CA LYS A 259 -28.22 -2.39 -1.70
C LYS A 259 -28.14 -1.78 -0.29
N ARG A 260 -29.24 -1.79 0.48
CA ARG A 260 -29.27 -1.23 1.84
C ARG A 260 -28.31 -1.95 2.79
N ILE A 261 -28.29 -3.27 2.73
CA ILE A 261 -27.46 -4.08 3.62
C ILE A 261 -25.99 -4.02 3.20
N GLY A 262 -25.71 -3.89 1.90
CA GLY A 262 -24.37 -3.60 1.41
C GLY A 262 -23.85 -2.22 1.85
N PHE A 263 -24.70 -1.20 1.92
CA PHE A 263 -24.30 0.08 2.50
C PHE A 263 -23.99 -0.04 4.00
N LEU A 264 -24.83 -0.75 4.76
CA LEU A 264 -24.59 -0.97 6.18
C LEU A 264 -23.30 -1.78 6.41
N SER A 265 -23.00 -2.78 5.59
CA SER A 265 -21.77 -3.56 5.74
C SER A 265 -20.52 -2.73 5.49
N MET A 266 -20.56 -1.77 4.55
CA MET A 266 -19.48 -0.82 4.30
C MET A 266 -19.19 0.10 5.51
N ILE A 267 -20.14 0.28 6.43
CA ILE A 267 -19.97 1.09 7.65
C ILE A 267 -19.59 0.22 8.85
N PHE A 268 -20.36 -0.84 9.10
CA PHE A 268 -20.18 -1.66 10.30
C PHE A 268 -18.88 -2.47 10.28
N SER A 269 -18.51 -3.02 9.11
CA SER A 269 -17.32 -3.87 8.99
C SER A 269 -16.01 -3.13 9.33
N PRO A 270 -15.69 -1.97 8.72
CA PRO A 270 -14.48 -1.23 9.11
C PRO A 270 -14.57 -0.64 10.52
N PHE A 271 -15.76 -0.26 10.99
CA PHE A 271 -15.92 0.25 12.36
C PHE A 271 -15.49 -0.79 13.39
N ILE A 272 -15.92 -2.05 13.20
CA ILE A 272 -15.55 -3.15 14.09
C ILE A 272 -14.06 -3.46 14.00
N VAL A 273 -13.46 -3.42 12.80
CA VAL A 273 -12.00 -3.56 12.63
C VAL A 273 -11.24 -2.50 13.41
N ILE A 274 -11.67 -1.24 13.34
CA ILE A 274 -11.04 -0.13 14.07
C ILE A 274 -11.20 -0.34 15.58
N LEU A 275 -12.41 -0.69 16.04
CA LEU A 275 -12.69 -0.95 17.45
C LEU A 275 -11.82 -2.08 18.01
N LEU A 276 -11.70 -3.20 17.28
CA LEU A 276 -10.84 -4.32 17.68
C LEU A 276 -9.36 -3.93 17.77
N ASN A 277 -8.89 -3.13 16.81
CA ASN A 277 -7.52 -2.60 16.83
C ASN A 277 -7.29 -1.65 18.02
N LEU A 278 -8.26 -0.79 18.35
CA LEU A 278 -8.17 0.13 19.50
C LEU A 278 -8.19 -0.62 20.84
N LEU A 279 -8.99 -1.68 20.94
CA LEU A 279 -9.08 -2.52 22.13
C LEU A 279 -7.91 -3.52 22.26
N ASN A 280 -6.97 -3.53 21.32
CA ASN A 280 -5.85 -4.48 21.25
C ASN A 280 -6.27 -5.96 21.32
N ILE A 281 -7.48 -6.30 20.85
CA ILE A 281 -7.97 -7.68 20.81
C ILE A 281 -7.34 -8.38 19.60
N LYS A 282 -6.44 -9.32 19.85
CA LYS A 282 -5.64 -10.01 18.80
C LYS A 282 -5.84 -11.52 18.77
N ILE A 283 -7.04 -12.00 19.09
CA ILE A 283 -7.35 -13.44 19.06
C ILE A 283 -7.37 -13.95 17.61
N ILE A 284 -7.91 -13.15 16.69
CA ILE A 284 -7.96 -13.39 15.25
C ILE A 284 -7.63 -12.05 14.57
N ASP A 285 -6.95 -12.08 13.42
CA ASP A 285 -6.67 -10.86 12.65
C ASP A 285 -7.99 -10.09 12.36
N PRO A 286 -8.05 -8.78 12.67
CA PRO A 286 -9.25 -7.97 12.47
C PRO A 286 -9.81 -8.02 11.04
N LEU A 287 -8.98 -8.28 10.02
CA LEU A 287 -9.42 -8.48 8.65
C LEU A 287 -10.46 -9.59 8.51
N TYR A 288 -10.19 -10.75 9.11
CA TYR A 288 -11.10 -11.90 8.99
C TYR A 288 -12.44 -11.58 9.62
N ILE A 289 -12.43 -10.92 10.78
CA ILE A 289 -13.65 -10.53 11.47
C ILE A 289 -14.45 -9.54 10.62
N GLY A 290 -13.80 -8.49 10.09
CA GLY A 290 -14.47 -7.51 9.25
C GLY A 290 -15.07 -8.12 7.97
N LEU A 291 -14.35 -9.04 7.32
CA LEU A 291 -14.84 -9.71 6.12
C LEU A 291 -15.99 -10.68 6.42
N LEU A 292 -15.90 -11.44 7.50
CA LEU A 292 -16.98 -12.35 7.93
C LEU A 292 -18.25 -11.57 8.24
N ILE A 293 -18.14 -10.45 8.96
CA ILE A 293 -19.28 -9.59 9.27
C ILE A 293 -19.93 -9.07 7.98
N SER A 294 -19.12 -8.53 7.06
CA SER A 294 -19.66 -8.09 5.77
C SER A 294 -20.33 -9.24 5.02
N MET A 295 -19.75 -10.43 5.01
CA MET A 295 -20.27 -11.61 4.33
C MET A 295 -21.61 -12.05 4.94
N PHE A 296 -21.70 -12.16 6.27
CA PHE A 296 -22.94 -12.50 6.98
C PHE A 296 -24.06 -11.50 6.70
N MET A 297 -23.74 -10.21 6.69
CA MET A 297 -24.71 -9.18 6.34
C MET A 297 -25.24 -9.38 4.92
N PHE A 298 -24.37 -9.60 3.94
CA PHE A 298 -24.82 -9.84 2.56
C PHE A 298 -25.68 -11.10 2.42
N PHE A 299 -25.31 -12.21 3.06
CA PHE A 299 -26.13 -13.42 3.04
C PHE A 299 -27.49 -13.18 3.68
N TYR A 300 -27.53 -12.59 4.87
CA TYR A 300 -28.77 -12.21 5.53
C TYR A 300 -29.66 -11.34 4.64
N GLY A 301 -29.04 -10.37 3.94
CA GLY A 301 -29.76 -9.53 3.00
C GLY A 301 -30.28 -10.22 1.76
N LEU A 302 -29.62 -11.27 1.27
CA LEU A 302 -30.14 -12.11 0.20
C LEU A 302 -31.30 -12.98 0.67
N PHE A 303 -31.26 -13.48 1.91
CA PHE A 303 -32.38 -14.22 2.50
C PHE A 303 -33.63 -13.36 2.67
N LEU A 304 -33.50 -12.10 3.10
CA LEU A 304 -34.62 -11.17 3.25
C LEU A 304 -35.24 -10.69 1.92
N LYS A 305 -34.51 -10.82 0.80
CA LYS A 305 -34.96 -10.38 -0.53
C LYS A 305 -35.62 -11.52 -1.33
N LYS A 306 -35.46 -12.78 -0.88
CA LYS A 306 -36.21 -13.94 -1.40
C LYS A 306 -37.61 -13.94 -0.81
#